data_AF-A0A2P4X5Q3-F1
#
_entry.id   AF-A0A2P4X5Q3-F1
#
_cell.length_a   1.000
_cell.length_b   1.000
_cell.length_c   1.000
_cell.angle_alpha   90.00
_cell.angle_beta   90.00
_cell.angle_gamma   90.00
#
_symmetry.space_group_name_H-M   'P 1'
#
loop_
_entity.id
_entity.type
_entity.pdbx_description
1 polymer ?
#
loop_
_entity_poly.entity_id
_entity_poly.type
_entity_poly.pdbx_seq_one_letter_code
_entity_poly.pdbx_strand_id
1 'polypeptide(L)'
;MGRRASLTDEEKGRVKDLYEAGFSEREIERRVDRSRGTIHRVVLGVEKEWKKHGPAAALTERQARLLLRTAAKGDYSARQFKGELSPVGI
;
A
#
# COMPACT_ATOMS: atom_id res chain seq x y z
N MET A 1 -16.79 8.81 -8.65
CA MET A 1 -17.30 8.48 -7.31
C MET A 1 -16.12 8.14 -6.40
N GLY A 2 -15.95 8.87 -5.30
CA GLY A 2 -14.84 8.66 -4.37
C GLY A 2 -14.94 7.30 -3.66
N ARG A 3 -13.80 6.68 -3.35
CA ARG A 3 -13.78 5.47 -2.51
C ARG A 3 -14.33 5.84 -1.12
N ARG A 4 -15.37 5.13 -0.66
CA ARG A 4 -15.80 5.20 0.74
C ARG A 4 -14.67 4.72 1.64
N ALA A 5 -14.66 5.23 2.87
CA ALA A 5 -13.72 4.79 3.90
C ALA A 5 -13.77 3.27 4.09
N SER A 6 -12.64 2.71 4.51
CA SER A 6 -12.51 1.30 4.90
C SER A 6 -13.59 0.90 5.90
N LEU A 7 -13.97 -0.39 5.89
CA LEU A 7 -14.88 -0.91 6.91
C LEU A 7 -14.24 -0.78 8.29
N THR A 8 -15.04 -0.30 9.23
CA THR A 8 -14.74 -0.39 10.66
C THR A 8 -14.86 -1.84 11.13
N ASP A 9 -14.19 -2.18 12.22
CA ASP A 9 -14.26 -3.55 12.77
C ASP A 9 -15.67 -3.91 13.24
N GLU A 10 -16.44 -2.93 13.73
CA GLU A 10 -17.86 -3.09 14.06
C GLU A 10 -18.70 -3.47 12.82
N GLU A 11 -18.47 -2.80 11.69
CA GLU A 11 -19.16 -3.14 10.44
C GLU A 11 -18.77 -4.53 9.94
N LYS A 12 -17.49 -4.93 10.08
CA LYS A 12 -17.05 -6.28 9.74
C LYS A 12 -17.76 -7.32 10.63
N GLY A 13 -17.90 -7.05 11.93
CA GLY A 13 -18.65 -7.89 12.87
C GLY A 13 -20.09 -8.09 12.41
N ARG A 14 -20.81 -6.98 12.16
CA ARG A 14 -22.19 -7.04 11.68
C ARG A 14 -22.36 -7.85 10.38
N VAL A 15 -21.42 -7.72 9.45
CA VAL A 15 -21.45 -8.51 8.20
C VAL A 15 -21.25 -10.00 8.48
N LYS A 16 -20.32 -10.37 9.37
CA LYS A 16 -20.10 -11.76 9.77
C LYS A 16 -21.32 -12.35 10.47
N ASP A 17 -21.88 -11.63 11.45
CA ASP A 17 -23.05 -12.06 12.20
C ASP A 17 -24.26 -12.34 11.27
N LEU A 18 -24.50 -11.45 10.29
CA LEU A 18 -25.56 -11.63 9.31
C LEU A 18 -25.30 -12.81 8.37
N TYR A 19 -24.05 -13.03 7.98
CA TYR A 19 -23.69 -14.15 7.13
C TYR A 19 -23.85 -15.49 7.88
N GLU A 20 -23.42 -15.54 9.14
CA GLU A 20 -23.59 -16.69 10.03
C GLU A 20 -25.07 -16.98 10.34
N ALA A 21 -25.90 -15.94 10.41
CA ALA A 21 -27.36 -16.07 10.50
C ALA A 21 -28.04 -16.57 9.21
N GLY A 22 -27.27 -16.84 8.15
CA GLY A 22 -27.76 -17.43 6.90
C GLY A 22 -28.28 -16.42 5.87
N PHE A 23 -28.06 -15.11 6.06
CA PHE A 23 -28.44 -14.13 5.05
C PHE A 23 -27.52 -14.18 3.83
N SER A 24 -28.10 -14.02 2.65
CA SER A 24 -27.33 -13.92 1.42
C SER A 24 -26.56 -12.59 1.34
N GLU A 25 -25.42 -12.57 0.64
CA GLU A 25 -24.62 -11.35 0.48
C GLU A 25 -25.43 -10.17 -0.10
N ARG A 26 -26.41 -10.45 -0.96
CA ARG A 26 -27.28 -9.44 -1.58
C ARG A 26 -28.25 -8.82 -0.57
N GLU A 27 -28.66 -9.59 0.44
CA GLU A 27 -29.50 -9.07 1.52
C GLU A 27 -28.67 -8.28 2.53
N ILE A 28 -27.45 -8.74 2.80
CA ILE A 28 -26.47 -8.03 3.64
C ILE A 28 -26.12 -6.68 3.01
N GLU A 29 -25.93 -6.62 1.69
CA GLU A 29 -25.69 -5.37 0.94
C GLU A 29 -26.78 -4.34 1.18
N ARG A 30 -28.05 -4.76 1.12
CA ARG A 30 -29.19 -3.87 1.37
C ARG A 30 -29.28 -3.40 2.82
N ARG A 31 -28.83 -4.22 3.78
CA ARG A 31 -28.90 -3.91 5.22
C ARG A 31 -27.74 -3.05 5.69
N VAL A 32 -26.54 -3.30 5.19
CA VAL A 32 -25.30 -2.65 5.66
C VAL A 32 -24.89 -1.47 4.77
N ASP A 33 -25.56 -1.28 3.61
CA ASP A 33 -25.24 -0.24 2.62
C ASP A 33 -23.76 -0.32 2.17
N ARG A 34 -23.26 -1.54 2.00
CA ARG A 34 -21.88 -1.80 1.56
C ARG A 34 -21.91 -2.67 0.32
N SER A 35 -20.97 -2.40 -0.59
CA SER A 35 -20.91 -3.13 -1.86
C SER A 35 -20.76 -4.63 -1.62
N ARG A 36 -21.42 -5.45 -2.45
CA ARG A 36 -21.28 -6.90 -2.40
C ARG A 36 -19.82 -7.37 -2.40
N GLY A 37 -18.94 -6.75 -3.18
CA GLY A 37 -17.51 -7.09 -3.22
C GLY A 37 -16.77 -6.82 -1.90
N THR A 38 -17.24 -5.85 -1.10
CA THR A 38 -16.72 -5.62 0.25
C THR A 38 -17.21 -6.69 1.21
N ILE A 39 -18.50 -7.02 1.18
CA ILE A 39 -19.11 -8.08 2.00
C ILE A 39 -18.43 -9.41 1.75
N HIS A 40 -18.28 -9.79 0.48
CA HIS A 40 -17.62 -11.01 0.06
C HIS A 40 -16.19 -11.14 0.62
N ARG A 41 -15.43 -10.03 0.68
CA ARG A 41 -14.08 -10.04 1.27
C ARG A 41 -14.08 -10.27 2.77
N VAL A 42 -15.05 -9.69 3.49
CA VAL A 42 -15.21 -9.89 4.94
C VAL A 42 -15.58 -11.34 5.23
N VAL A 43 -16.52 -11.89 4.46
CA VAL A 43 -17.01 -13.27 4.60
C VAL A 43 -15.90 -14.27 4.30
N LEU A 44 -15.16 -14.11 3.20
CA LEU A 44 -14.07 -15.01 2.84
C LEU A 44 -12.80 -14.83 3.70
N GLY A 45 -12.76 -13.81 4.56
CA GLY A 45 -11.55 -13.50 5.34
C GLY A 45 -10.35 -13.10 4.48
N VAL A 46 -10.57 -12.67 3.24
CA VAL A 46 -9.50 -12.25 2.32
C VAL A 46 -9.14 -10.79 2.64
N GLU A 47 -8.55 -10.59 3.82
CA GLU A 47 -7.78 -9.39 4.08
C GLU A 47 -6.47 -9.52 3.31
N LYS A 48 -6.46 -9.09 2.04
CA LYS A 48 -5.18 -8.85 1.37
C LYS A 48 -4.51 -7.71 2.12
N GLU A 49 -3.56 -8.04 2.98
CA GLU A 49 -2.56 -7.09 3.46
C GLU A 49 -1.74 -6.63 2.25
N TRP A 50 -2.26 -5.63 1.54
CA TRP A 50 -1.43 -4.89 0.62
C TRP A 50 -0.44 -4.11 1.47
N LYS A 51 0.78 -4.66 1.61
CA LYS A 51 1.91 -3.88 2.08
C LYS A 51 1.96 -2.63 1.21
N LYS A 52 1.64 -1.48 1.81
CA LYS A 52 1.78 -0.20 1.13
C LYS A 52 3.25 -0.09 0.80
N HIS A 53 3.61 -0.23 -0.47
CA HIS A 53 4.96 0.10 -0.89
C HIS A 53 5.21 1.54 -0.47
N GLY A 54 6.31 1.76 0.26
CA GLY A 54 6.74 3.09 0.61
C GLY A 54 6.91 3.94 -0.66
N PRO A 55 7.05 5.27 -0.49
CA PRO A 55 7.42 6.12 -1.62
C PRO A 55 8.65 5.53 -2.33
N ALA A 56 8.68 5.69 -3.66
CA ALA A 56 9.80 5.21 -4.45
C ALA A 56 11.12 5.73 -3.86
N ALA A 57 12.16 4.88 -3.85
CA ALA A 57 13.47 5.28 -3.37
C ALA A 57 13.94 6.52 -4.16
N ALA A 58 14.50 7.50 -3.44
CA ALA A 58 15.02 8.73 -4.06
C ALA A 58 16.17 8.48 -5.03
N LEU A 59 16.79 7.30 -4.97
CA LEU A 59 17.88 6.89 -5.82
C LEU A 59 17.57 5.53 -6.44
N THR A 60 17.93 5.40 -7.71
CA THR A 60 18.00 4.11 -8.38
C THR A 60 19.14 3.27 -7.81
N GLU A 61 19.06 1.94 -7.96
CA GLU A 61 20.14 1.03 -7.54
C GLU A 61 21.49 1.36 -8.20
N ARG A 62 21.46 1.85 -9.45
CA ARG A 62 22.67 2.33 -10.15
C ARG A 62 23.30 3.53 -9.44
N GLN A 63 22.49 4.51 -9.05
CA GLN A 63 22.97 5.70 -8.34
C GLN A 63 23.50 5.36 -6.95
N ALA A 64 22.83 4.44 -6.23
CA ALA A 64 23.31 3.94 -4.94
C ALA A 64 24.69 3.24 -5.07
N ARG A 65 24.89 2.43 -6.11
CA ARG A 65 26.19 1.80 -6.37
C ARG A 65 27.29 2.82 -6.74
N LEU A 66 26.95 3.84 -7.52
CA LEU A 66 27.87 4.93 -7.85
C LEU A 66 28.28 5.70 -6.58
N LEU A 67 27.33 6.03 -5.72
CA LEU A 67 27.57 6.63 -4.39
C LEU A 67 28.59 5.81 -3.59
N LEU A 68 28.31 4.52 -3.41
CA LEU A 68 29.18 3.63 -2.62
C LEU A 68 30.59 3.56 -3.22
N ARG A 69 30.70 3.46 -4.56
CA ARG A 69 32.00 3.40 -5.24
C ARG A 69 32.79 4.69 -5.12
N THR A 70 32.14 5.85 -5.20
CA THR A 70 32.81 7.14 -5.02
C THR A 70 33.24 7.33 -3.57
N ALA A 71 32.40 6.93 -2.60
CA ALA A 71 32.73 7.01 -1.18
C ALA A 71 33.93 6.15 -0.80
N ALA A 72 34.07 4.98 -1.42
CA ALA A 72 35.21 4.11 -1.18
C ALA A 72 36.56 4.68 -1.68
N LYS A 73 36.56 5.75 -2.51
CA LYS A 73 37.79 6.35 -3.04
C LYS A 73 38.42 7.40 -2.13
N GLY A 74 37.71 7.89 -1.12
CA GLY A 74 38.22 8.91 -0.22
C GLY A 74 37.13 9.63 0.57
N ASP A 75 37.54 10.63 1.33
CA ASP A 75 36.63 11.40 2.19
C ASP A 75 35.90 12.48 1.37
N TYR A 76 34.69 12.16 0.92
CA TYR A 76 33.80 13.10 0.25
C TYR A 76 32.69 13.53 1.22
N SER A 77 32.41 14.84 1.25
CA SER A 77 31.22 15.35 1.93
C SER A 77 29.95 15.01 1.12
N ALA A 78 28.80 14.91 1.81
CA ALA A 78 27.51 14.67 1.17
C ALA A 78 27.16 15.68 0.05
N ARG A 79 27.65 16.92 0.17
CA ARG A 79 27.46 17.97 -0.85
C ARG A 79 28.28 17.69 -2.12
N GLN A 80 29.49 17.16 -1.98
CA GLN A 80 30.35 16.79 -3.11
C GLN A 80 29.76 15.59 -3.88
N PHE A 81 29.19 14.61 -3.18
CA PHE A 81 28.48 13.49 -3.83
C PHE A 81 27.32 13.94 -4.71
N LYS A 82 26.53 14.90 -4.25
CA LYS A 82 25.37 15.38 -5.01
C LYS A 82 25.77 16.05 -6.33
N GLY A 83 26.94 16.70 -6.36
CA GLY A 83 27.52 17.28 -7.58
C GLY A 83 28.03 16.23 -8.56
N GLU A 84 28.79 15.23 -8.07
CA GLU A 84 29.38 14.18 -8.91
C GLU A 84 28.36 13.18 -9.49
N LEU A 85 27.20 13.02 -8.85
CA LEU A 85 26.13 12.14 -9.31
C LEU A 85 25.13 12.83 -10.25
N SER A 86 25.29 14.13 -10.50
CA SER A 86 24.51 14.81 -11.53
C SER A 86 24.92 14.27 -12.90
N PRO A 87 23.97 13.87 -13.75
CA PRO A 87 24.31 13.36 -15.08
C PRO A 87 24.94 14.51 -15.87
N VAL A 88 26.21 14.35 -16.25
CA VAL A 88 26.75 15.02 -17.42
C VAL A 88 25.97 14.48 -18.62
N GLY A 89 25.01 15.27 -19.10
CA GLY A 89 24.38 15.16 -20.42
C GLY A 89 23.46 13.97 -20.64
N ILE A 90 22.14 14.22 -20.59
CA ILE A 90 21.22 14.08 -21.73
C ILE A 90 20.28 15.28 -21.70
#